data_AF-A0A7C7XAU2-F1
#
_entry.id   AF-A0A7C7XAU2-F1
#
_cell.length_a   1.000
_cell.length_b   1.000
_cell.length_c   1.000
_cell.angle_alpha   90.00
_cell.angle_beta   90.00
_cell.angle_gamma   90.00
#
_symmetry.space_group_name_H-M   'P 1'
#
loop_
_entity.id
_entity.type
_entity.pdbx_description
1 polymer ?
#
loop_
_entity_poly.entity_id
_entity_poly.type
_entity_poly.pdbx_seq_one_letter_code
_entity_poly.pdbx_strand_id
1 'polypeptide(L)'
;MILSLTHVIQYNRVYSVSQHKPRGNAMKTSLVQIFSVLIIVSSLASSAQALPPWKPKFKEMFIDDGPEPLQDAFANKVIGSCKVCHVDGEEKKVRNPFGQALDQLIDGNAGERLKAATKDGGVDAKKAMQAKIDKEFLVALESVLKLPSASGSGTYGQRIKAGKLPFVPTPLNVLTEQEKAAGWRLLFDGVTAEGWNSWRTKKSLELGKWIVADGVLTLEKGGGDIYTATPFENFELVLEWKTTGNSGILIRVDPKAGGAIYNVAPEMQIDRTVGDKDTSTGALYDIYPVGGKNVIRPDGWNSVRIRMVNGEGTHWSNGHKVYSYKIGSDDWNKRIANSKWRNKKGFAETVAGHIGLQDHGAKVSFRNMKIRVLKSGDK
;
A
#
# COMPACT_ATOMS: atom_id res chain seq x y z
N MET A 1 29.38 47.73 25.80
CA MET A 1 29.34 48.14 27.22
C MET A 1 28.12 47.45 27.83
N ILE A 2 28.28 46.32 28.54
CA ILE A 2 28.40 46.22 30.02
C ILE A 2 27.01 46.46 30.64
N LEU A 3 26.30 45.60 31.40
CA LEU A 3 26.52 44.40 32.23
C LEU A 3 25.14 43.69 32.37
N SER A 4 25.00 42.35 32.34
CA SER A 4 25.07 41.40 33.47
C SER A 4 24.23 41.75 34.70
N LEU A 5 23.31 40.84 35.08
CA LEU A 5 23.14 40.40 36.48
C LEU A 5 22.30 39.11 36.58
N THR A 6 23.02 38.02 36.78
CA THR A 6 22.59 36.76 37.41
C THR A 6 22.36 36.97 38.92
N HIS A 7 21.49 36.17 39.57
CA HIS A 7 21.67 35.47 40.86
C HIS A 7 20.35 34.73 41.22
N VAL A 8 20.32 33.39 41.29
CA VAL A 8 20.51 32.48 42.45
C VAL A 8 19.27 32.33 43.34
N ILE A 9 18.81 31.07 43.56
CA ILE A 9 18.61 30.42 44.87
C ILE A 9 18.37 28.90 44.66
N GLN A 10 19.26 28.10 45.23
CA GLN A 10 19.13 26.67 45.52
C GLN A 10 18.38 26.46 46.85
N TYR A 11 17.68 25.34 47.02
CA TYR A 11 17.52 24.71 48.33
C TYR A 11 17.55 23.17 48.25
N ASN A 12 18.21 22.60 49.26
CA ASN A 12 18.64 21.21 49.49
C ASN A 12 17.60 20.31 50.19
N ARG A 13 17.80 18.99 50.05
CA ARG A 13 17.91 17.89 51.07
C ARG A 13 17.21 16.63 50.56
N VAL A 14 17.87 15.49 50.28
CA VAL A 14 18.69 14.57 51.12
C VAL A 14 17.94 14.01 52.32
N TYR A 15 17.65 12.70 52.27
CA TYR A 15 17.75 11.77 53.42
C TYR A 15 18.13 10.36 52.91
N SER A 16 18.95 9.69 53.71
CA SER A 16 19.67 8.45 53.40
C SER A 16 19.36 7.34 54.42
N VAL A 17 19.45 6.09 53.96
CA VAL A 17 20.01 4.90 54.66
C VAL A 17 19.26 4.30 55.86
N SER A 18 19.01 2.98 55.80
CA SER A 18 19.48 2.03 56.82
C SER A 18 19.37 0.56 56.35
N GLN A 19 20.46 -0.18 56.52
CA GLN A 19 20.57 -1.64 56.38
C GLN A 19 20.09 -2.35 57.66
N HIS A 20 19.67 -3.62 57.58
CA HIS A 20 20.02 -4.68 58.55
C HIS A 20 19.63 -6.09 58.05
N LYS A 21 20.47 -7.09 58.39
CA LYS A 21 20.29 -8.55 58.32
C LYS A 21 20.54 -9.08 59.75
N PRO A 22 19.96 -10.22 60.21
CA PRO A 22 20.70 -11.51 60.13
C PRO A 22 19.88 -12.84 60.13
N ARG A 23 20.60 -13.91 59.72
CA ARG A 23 20.58 -15.39 59.95
C ARG A 23 19.36 -16.18 60.51
N GLY A 24 19.12 -17.40 59.96
CA GLY A 24 18.70 -18.60 60.73
C GLY A 24 17.84 -19.69 60.04
N ASN A 25 18.48 -20.78 59.58
CA ASN A 25 18.11 -22.21 59.44
C ASN A 25 16.71 -22.79 59.07
N ALA A 26 16.81 -23.86 58.25
CA ALA A 26 16.06 -25.14 58.23
C ALA A 26 14.86 -25.36 57.28
N MET A 27 15.16 -26.12 56.21
CA MET A 27 14.52 -27.39 55.80
C MET A 27 13.01 -27.40 55.47
N LYS A 28 12.67 -27.58 54.17
CA LYS A 28 11.72 -28.60 53.67
C LYS A 28 11.59 -28.54 52.13
N THR A 29 12.10 -29.59 51.49
CA THR A 29 11.52 -30.29 50.33
C THR A 29 10.39 -29.61 49.54
N SER A 30 10.65 -29.33 48.26
CA SER A 30 9.73 -29.67 47.16
C SER A 30 10.47 -29.68 45.83
N LEU A 31 10.52 -30.86 45.21
CA LEU A 31 10.90 -31.08 43.83
C LEU A 31 9.93 -30.34 42.90
N VAL A 32 10.44 -29.44 42.08
CA VAL A 32 9.90 -29.20 40.73
C VAL A 32 11.10 -29.02 39.80
N GLN A 33 11.42 -30.06 39.04
CA GLN A 33 12.32 -29.95 37.89
C GLN A 33 11.66 -29.03 36.85
N ILE A 34 12.13 -27.78 36.75
CA ILE A 34 11.78 -26.90 35.65
C ILE A 34 12.61 -27.34 34.44
N PHE A 35 12.01 -28.15 33.57
CA PHE A 35 12.47 -28.29 32.19
C PHE A 35 12.34 -26.92 31.53
N SER A 36 13.47 -26.24 31.34
CA SER A 36 13.57 -25.08 30.47
C SER A 36 13.50 -25.58 29.02
N VAL A 37 12.28 -25.77 28.51
CA VAL A 37 12.06 -25.92 27.07
C VAL A 37 12.22 -24.53 26.47
N LEU A 38 13.43 -24.23 26.01
CA LEU A 38 13.68 -23.10 25.13
C LEU A 38 12.98 -23.39 23.80
N ILE A 39 11.70 -23.01 23.68
CA ILE A 39 11.05 -22.95 22.37
C ILE A 39 11.70 -21.76 21.66
N ILE A 40 12.73 -22.05 20.86
CA ILE A 40 13.19 -21.14 19.81
C ILE A 40 12.05 -21.11 18.79
N VAL A 41 11.08 -20.23 19.00
CA VAL A 41 10.22 -19.76 17.90
C VAL A 41 11.13 -18.91 17.02
N SER A 42 11.89 -19.58 16.14
CA SER A 42 12.49 -18.91 15.00
C SER A 42 11.33 -18.44 14.13
N SER A 43 10.96 -17.18 14.32
CA SER A 43 10.12 -16.45 13.40
C SER A 43 10.75 -16.59 12.01
N LEU A 44 10.11 -17.36 11.13
CA LEU A 44 10.37 -17.32 9.69
C LEU A 44 9.86 -15.97 9.15
N ALA A 45 10.46 -14.88 9.60
CA ALA A 45 10.55 -13.70 8.79
C ALA A 45 11.49 -14.08 7.65
N SER A 46 10.93 -14.39 6.48
CA SER A 46 11.69 -14.42 5.23
C SER A 46 12.38 -13.07 5.13
N SER A 47 13.67 -13.03 5.48
CA SER A 47 14.49 -11.86 5.27
C SER A 47 14.42 -11.55 3.79
N ALA A 48 13.98 -10.34 3.45
CA ALA A 48 14.12 -9.78 2.13
C ALA A 48 15.63 -9.70 1.83
N GLN A 49 16.21 -10.80 1.40
CA GLN A 49 17.60 -10.88 1.01
C GLN A 49 17.72 -10.03 -0.25
N ALA A 50 18.61 -9.04 -0.21
CA ALA A 50 19.01 -8.29 -1.40
C ALA A 50 19.42 -9.31 -2.46
N LEU A 51 18.80 -9.28 -3.64
CA LEU A 51 19.13 -10.16 -4.77
C LEU A 51 20.65 -10.04 -5.03
N PRO A 52 21.49 -11.04 -4.71
CA PRO A 52 22.89 -11.02 -5.12
C PRO A 52 22.94 -11.45 -6.59
N PRO A 53 23.75 -10.83 -7.48
CA PRO A 53 24.68 -9.73 -7.29
C PRO A 53 24.12 -8.39 -7.82
N TRP A 54 23.02 -7.90 -7.26
CA TRP A 54 22.45 -6.59 -7.60
C TRP A 54 23.49 -5.46 -7.53
N LYS A 55 24.24 -5.37 -6.42
CA LYS A 55 25.17 -4.24 -6.20
C LYS A 55 26.35 -4.24 -7.19
N PRO A 56 27.08 -5.35 -7.40
CA PRO A 56 28.19 -5.38 -8.36
C PRO A 56 27.73 -5.06 -9.79
N LYS A 57 26.61 -5.64 -10.24
CA LYS A 57 26.18 -5.46 -11.63
C LYS A 57 25.55 -4.10 -11.90
N PHE A 58 24.83 -3.54 -10.91
CA PHE A 58 24.38 -2.15 -10.99
C PHE A 58 25.54 -1.17 -11.02
N LYS A 59 26.62 -1.45 -10.28
CA LYS A 59 27.86 -0.67 -10.32
C LYS A 59 28.49 -0.73 -11.72
N GLU A 60 28.66 -1.92 -12.27
CA GLU A 60 29.19 -2.11 -13.64
C GLU A 60 28.36 -1.34 -14.69
N MET A 61 27.03 -1.48 -14.67
CA MET A 61 26.16 -0.89 -15.71
C MET A 61 26.01 0.64 -15.65
N PHE A 62 26.21 1.25 -14.48
CA PHE A 62 25.83 2.66 -14.27
C PHE A 62 26.87 3.53 -13.58
N ILE A 63 27.84 2.93 -12.89
CA ILE A 63 28.85 3.65 -12.12
C ILE A 63 30.18 3.58 -12.85
N ASP A 64 30.64 2.38 -13.19
CA ASP A 64 31.97 2.18 -13.76
C ASP A 64 32.11 2.85 -15.15
N ASP A 65 31.04 2.84 -15.96
CA ASP A 65 30.96 3.53 -17.26
C ASP A 65 30.10 4.83 -17.23
N GLY A 66 29.72 5.31 -16.05
CA GLY A 66 28.84 6.47 -15.88
C GLY A 66 29.58 7.82 -15.74
N PRO A 67 28.95 8.97 -16.08
CA PRO A 67 29.52 10.30 -15.84
C PRO A 67 29.93 10.53 -14.38
N GLU A 68 31.04 11.24 -14.14
CA GLU A 68 31.70 11.49 -12.83
C GLU A 68 30.75 11.79 -11.64
N PRO A 69 29.64 12.56 -11.78
CA PRO A 69 28.67 12.77 -10.71
C PRO A 69 27.94 11.50 -10.21
N LEU A 70 27.95 10.41 -10.98
CA LEU A 70 27.44 9.09 -10.59
C LEU A 70 28.41 8.32 -9.68
N GLN A 71 29.72 8.60 -9.79
CA GLN A 71 30.76 7.77 -9.21
C GLN A 71 30.85 7.93 -7.68
N ASP A 72 30.53 9.11 -7.14
CA ASP A 72 30.67 9.37 -5.69
C ASP A 72 29.34 9.69 -4.95
N ALA A 73 28.46 10.52 -5.53
CA ALA A 73 27.24 10.99 -4.85
C ALA A 73 26.05 10.04 -5.00
N PHE A 74 25.94 9.40 -6.16
CA PHE A 74 24.85 8.49 -6.49
C PHE A 74 25.08 7.10 -5.89
N ALA A 75 26.28 6.53 -6.06
CA ALA A 75 26.68 5.23 -5.50
C ALA A 75 26.33 5.07 -4.01
N ASN A 76 26.72 6.04 -3.18
CA ASN A 76 26.48 6.03 -1.73
C ASN A 76 24.99 6.19 -1.35
N LYS A 77 24.23 7.02 -2.09
CA LYS A 77 22.80 7.24 -1.84
C LYS A 77 21.90 6.10 -2.33
N VAL A 78 22.34 5.29 -3.28
CA VAL A 78 21.52 4.38 -4.09
C VAL A 78 21.80 2.91 -3.78
N ILE A 79 23.07 2.53 -3.68
CA ILE A 79 23.50 1.14 -3.41
C ILE A 79 23.41 0.80 -1.91
N GLY A 80 23.64 1.77 -1.04
CA GLY A 80 23.61 1.58 0.42
C GLY A 80 22.21 1.50 1.03
N SER A 81 21.22 2.14 0.41
CA SER A 81 19.94 2.47 1.04
C SER A 81 18.72 1.72 0.49
N CYS A 82 18.90 0.89 -0.54
CA CYS A 82 17.83 0.22 -1.28
C CYS A 82 16.78 1.17 -1.93
N LYS A 83 17.01 2.49 -1.94
CA LYS A 83 16.10 3.52 -2.49
C LYS A 83 15.86 3.44 -4.00
N VAL A 84 16.66 2.62 -4.70
CA VAL A 84 16.44 2.32 -6.13
C VAL A 84 15.15 1.55 -6.34
N CYS A 85 14.90 0.56 -5.48
CA CYS A 85 13.80 -0.38 -5.61
C CYS A 85 12.75 -0.19 -4.51
N HIS A 86 13.05 0.54 -3.44
CA HIS A 86 12.15 0.75 -2.30
C HIS A 86 11.75 2.21 -2.17
N VAL A 87 10.58 2.42 -1.56
CA VAL A 87 10.13 3.77 -1.20
C VAL A 87 10.91 4.22 0.04
N ASP A 88 11.48 5.42 -0.02
CA ASP A 88 12.24 5.98 1.09
C ASP A 88 11.32 6.24 2.30
N GLY A 89 11.78 5.88 3.50
CA GLY A 89 10.98 6.00 4.74
C GLY A 89 9.87 4.96 4.94
N GLU A 90 9.67 4.03 3.99
CA GLU A 90 8.73 2.91 4.11
C GLU A 90 9.44 1.61 4.51
N GLU A 91 8.67 0.58 4.88
CA GLU A 91 9.23 -0.75 5.14
C GLU A 91 9.99 -1.29 3.91
N LYS A 92 11.10 -2.02 4.11
CA LYS A 92 11.92 -2.58 3.02
C LYS A 92 11.16 -3.50 2.06
N LYS A 93 9.96 -3.97 2.42
CA LYS A 93 9.07 -4.76 1.53
C LYS A 93 8.30 -3.88 0.54
N VAL A 94 8.15 -2.59 0.81
CA VAL A 94 7.44 -1.63 -0.04
C VAL A 94 8.35 -1.21 -1.20
N ARG A 95 8.06 -1.78 -2.37
CA ARG A 95 8.77 -1.48 -3.61
C ARG A 95 8.22 -0.19 -4.24
N ASN A 96 9.10 0.69 -4.71
CA ASN A 96 8.72 1.80 -5.58
C ASN A 96 8.37 1.29 -7.00
N PRO A 97 7.83 2.10 -7.93
CA PRO A 97 7.44 1.63 -9.26
C PRO A 97 8.55 0.93 -10.05
N PHE A 98 9.81 1.37 -9.92
CA PHE A 98 10.95 0.67 -10.52
C PHE A 98 11.13 -0.72 -9.91
N GLY A 99 11.10 -0.82 -8.59
CA GLY A 99 11.20 -2.09 -7.87
C GLY A 99 10.02 -3.03 -8.11
N GLN A 100 8.80 -2.51 -8.32
CA GLN A 100 7.61 -3.31 -8.65
C GLN A 100 7.70 -3.88 -10.07
N ALA A 101 8.12 -3.07 -11.05
CA ALA A 101 8.33 -3.54 -12.42
C ALA A 101 9.41 -4.64 -12.49
N LEU A 102 10.44 -4.52 -11.65
CA LEU A 102 11.50 -5.53 -11.53
C LEU A 102 10.96 -6.83 -10.90
N ASP A 103 10.13 -6.72 -9.86
CA ASP A 103 9.49 -7.84 -9.18
C ASP A 103 8.49 -8.59 -10.08
N GLN A 104 7.81 -7.91 -11.00
CA GLN A 104 6.90 -8.56 -11.97
C GLN A 104 7.63 -9.42 -13.01
N LEU A 105 8.88 -9.08 -13.33
CA LEU A 105 9.66 -9.76 -14.37
C LEU A 105 10.59 -10.84 -13.82
N ILE A 106 10.78 -10.87 -12.50
CA ILE A 106 11.52 -11.90 -11.80
C ILE A 106 10.49 -12.81 -11.13
N ASP A 107 10.66 -14.12 -11.24
CA ASP A 107 9.83 -15.04 -10.46
C ASP A 107 10.16 -14.79 -8.97
N GLY A 108 9.27 -14.12 -8.25
CA GLY A 108 9.46 -13.56 -6.88
C GLY A 108 9.75 -14.59 -5.78
N ASN A 109 10.10 -15.82 -6.16
CA ASN A 109 10.44 -16.98 -5.36
C ASN A 109 11.95 -17.29 -5.34
N ALA A 110 12.82 -16.38 -5.80
CA ALA A 110 14.27 -16.58 -5.87
C ALA A 110 14.89 -17.17 -4.57
N GLY A 111 14.43 -16.69 -3.41
CA GLY A 111 14.87 -17.21 -2.11
C GLY A 111 14.42 -18.65 -1.83
N GLU A 112 13.23 -19.04 -2.29
CA GLU A 112 12.71 -20.41 -2.17
C GLU A 112 13.45 -21.36 -3.12
N ARG A 113 13.72 -20.92 -4.35
CA ARG A 113 14.52 -21.65 -5.34
C ARG A 113 15.94 -21.92 -4.84
N LEU A 114 16.58 -20.94 -4.20
CA LEU A 114 17.90 -21.12 -3.59
C LEU A 114 17.88 -22.10 -2.40
N LYS A 115 16.85 -22.03 -1.55
CA LYS A 115 16.67 -22.97 -0.44
C LYS A 115 16.45 -24.40 -0.95
N ALA A 116 15.61 -24.58 -1.97
CA ALA A 116 15.37 -25.88 -2.60
C ALA A 116 16.66 -26.45 -3.21
N ALA A 117 17.38 -25.65 -4.01
CA ALA A 117 18.65 -26.09 -4.60
C ALA A 117 19.71 -26.51 -3.56
N THR A 118 19.73 -25.83 -2.41
CA THR A 118 20.63 -26.19 -1.31
C THR A 118 20.23 -27.51 -0.64
N LYS A 119 18.92 -27.75 -0.49
CA LYS A 119 18.36 -28.96 0.13
C LYS A 119 18.61 -30.21 -0.71
N ASP A 120 18.56 -30.08 -2.04
CA ASP A 120 18.54 -31.22 -2.96
C ASP A 120 19.90 -31.55 -3.59
N GLY A 121 20.87 -30.62 -3.59
CA GLY A 121 22.14 -30.82 -4.31
C GLY A 121 23.38 -30.10 -3.73
N GLY A 122 23.29 -29.59 -2.50
CA GLY A 122 24.44 -29.00 -1.80
C GLY A 122 24.94 -27.68 -2.41
N VAL A 123 26.23 -27.37 -2.20
CA VAL A 123 26.83 -26.05 -2.49
C VAL A 123 26.88 -25.76 -4.00
N ASP A 124 27.18 -26.76 -4.82
CA ASP A 124 27.29 -26.58 -6.27
C ASP A 124 25.93 -26.35 -6.93
N ALA A 125 24.90 -27.06 -6.50
CA ALA A 125 23.53 -26.84 -6.95
C ALA A 125 23.03 -25.44 -6.55
N LYS A 126 23.35 -24.99 -5.34
CA LYS A 126 23.07 -23.61 -4.91
C LYS A 126 23.76 -22.59 -5.81
N LYS A 127 25.03 -22.80 -6.16
CA LYS A 127 25.81 -21.92 -7.05
C LYS A 127 25.23 -21.87 -8.47
N ALA A 128 24.84 -23.02 -9.03
CA ALA A 128 24.19 -23.09 -10.33
C ALA A 128 22.81 -22.41 -10.34
N MET A 129 22.02 -22.60 -9.29
CA MET A 129 20.73 -21.92 -9.13
C MET A 129 20.90 -20.40 -8.99
N GLN A 130 21.91 -19.96 -8.25
CA GLN A 130 22.24 -18.54 -8.14
C GLN A 130 22.57 -17.95 -9.52
N ALA A 131 23.44 -18.59 -10.31
CA ALA A 131 23.77 -18.11 -11.65
C ALA A 131 22.54 -18.01 -12.58
N LYS A 132 21.57 -18.92 -12.43
CA LYS A 132 20.30 -18.86 -13.18
C LYS A 132 19.45 -17.65 -12.75
N ILE A 133 19.29 -17.44 -11.45
CA ILE A 133 18.57 -16.27 -10.90
C ILE A 133 19.24 -14.97 -11.36
N ASP A 134 20.56 -14.92 -11.39
CA ASP A 134 21.33 -13.75 -11.83
C ASP A 134 21.03 -13.40 -13.30
N LYS A 135 20.98 -14.42 -14.18
CA LYS A 135 20.66 -14.22 -15.59
C LYS A 135 19.23 -13.71 -15.78
N GLU A 136 18.27 -14.29 -15.06
CA GLU A 136 16.87 -13.84 -15.09
C GLU A 136 16.74 -12.38 -14.60
N PHE A 137 17.45 -12.06 -13.51
CA PHE A 137 17.50 -10.72 -12.97
C PHE A 137 18.00 -9.70 -13.99
N LEU A 138 19.05 -10.01 -14.75
CA LEU A 138 19.61 -9.08 -15.73
C LEU A 138 18.68 -8.81 -16.90
N VAL A 139 18.02 -9.85 -17.41
CA VAL A 139 17.00 -9.71 -18.46
C VAL A 139 15.85 -8.84 -17.96
N ALA A 140 15.39 -9.06 -16.73
CA ALA A 140 14.36 -8.23 -16.09
C ALA A 140 14.83 -6.78 -15.95
N LEU A 141 16.04 -6.56 -15.43
CA LEU A 141 16.61 -5.22 -15.25
C LEU A 141 16.71 -4.46 -16.57
N GLU A 142 17.28 -5.07 -17.62
CA GLU A 142 17.36 -4.45 -18.95
C GLU A 142 15.98 -4.07 -19.51
N SER A 143 14.97 -4.88 -19.24
CA SER A 143 13.60 -4.63 -19.65
C SER A 143 13.00 -3.45 -18.87
N VAL A 144 13.13 -3.43 -17.54
CA VAL A 144 12.64 -2.34 -16.69
C VAL A 144 13.32 -1.01 -17.03
N LEU A 145 14.62 -1.00 -17.30
CA LEU A 145 15.36 0.21 -17.63
C LEU A 145 14.85 0.94 -18.89
N LYS A 146 14.17 0.21 -19.78
CA LYS A 146 13.53 0.76 -20.99
C LYS A 146 12.12 1.30 -20.74
N LEU A 147 11.51 0.99 -19.59
CA LEU A 147 10.18 1.49 -19.25
C LEU A 147 10.20 3.00 -18.96
N PRO A 148 9.11 3.72 -19.28
CA PRO A 148 8.95 5.12 -18.90
C PRO A 148 9.09 5.28 -17.39
N SER A 149 9.82 6.30 -16.95
CA SER A 149 9.84 6.66 -15.54
C SER A 149 8.51 7.29 -15.14
N ALA A 150 8.01 6.91 -13.96
CA ALA A 150 6.80 7.50 -13.36
C ALA A 150 6.90 9.03 -13.11
N SER A 151 8.10 9.61 -13.20
CA SER A 151 8.33 11.05 -13.12
C SER A 151 8.08 11.82 -14.44
N GLY A 152 7.79 11.12 -15.54
CA GLY A 152 7.47 11.73 -16.83
C GLY A 152 8.65 12.24 -17.66
N SER A 153 9.90 12.10 -17.18
CA SER A 153 11.11 12.50 -17.92
C SER A 153 11.91 11.27 -18.39
N GLY A 154 11.64 10.77 -19.59
CA GLY A 154 12.38 9.65 -20.19
C GLY A 154 12.18 8.30 -19.49
N THR A 155 13.06 7.34 -19.78
CA THR A 155 13.02 5.99 -19.19
C THR A 155 13.70 5.93 -17.83
N TYR A 156 13.45 4.85 -17.08
CA TYR A 156 14.18 4.59 -15.83
C TYR A 156 15.70 4.59 -16.04
N GLY A 157 16.19 3.96 -17.12
CA GLY A 157 17.61 3.92 -17.45
C GLY A 157 18.19 5.30 -17.79
N GLN A 158 17.46 6.14 -18.52
CA GLN A 158 17.89 7.51 -18.82
C GLN A 158 18.04 8.35 -17.54
N ARG A 159 17.14 8.19 -16.57
CA ARG A 159 17.24 8.89 -15.28
C ARG A 159 18.42 8.42 -14.44
N ILE A 160 18.62 7.11 -14.35
CA ILE A 160 19.75 6.53 -13.63
C ILE A 160 21.05 7.03 -14.25
N LYS A 161 21.19 7.00 -15.59
CA LYS A 161 22.36 7.56 -16.30
C LYS A 161 22.56 9.06 -16.09
N ALA A 162 21.51 9.79 -15.71
CA ALA A 162 21.57 11.22 -15.40
C ALA A 162 21.83 11.51 -13.91
N GLY A 163 22.21 10.52 -13.10
CA GLY A 163 22.44 10.73 -11.66
C GLY A 163 21.19 10.92 -10.82
N LYS A 164 20.01 10.55 -11.36
CA LYS A 164 18.72 10.72 -10.69
C LYS A 164 18.16 9.37 -10.26
N LEU A 165 17.50 9.33 -9.10
CA LEU A 165 16.78 8.12 -8.69
C LEU A 165 15.78 7.73 -9.79
N PRO A 166 15.63 6.42 -10.07
CA PRO A 166 14.70 5.96 -11.10
C PRO A 166 13.25 6.39 -10.78
N PHE A 167 12.98 6.59 -9.49
CA PHE A 167 11.74 7.09 -8.96
C PHE A 167 12.03 8.25 -7.99
N VAL A 168 11.26 9.33 -8.10
CA VAL A 168 11.17 10.36 -7.07
C VAL A 168 9.86 10.11 -6.34
N PRO A 169 9.85 10.00 -5.00
CA PRO A 169 8.60 9.93 -4.25
C PRO A 169 7.72 11.11 -4.65
N THR A 170 6.58 10.82 -5.28
CA THR A 170 5.59 11.84 -5.58
C THR A 170 5.12 12.42 -4.24
N PRO A 171 5.15 13.75 -4.06
CA PRO A 171 4.53 14.36 -2.90
C PRO A 171 3.08 13.87 -2.76
N LEU A 172 2.67 13.52 -1.55
CA LEU A 172 1.32 13.02 -1.32
C LEU A 172 0.30 14.08 -1.72
N ASN A 173 -0.79 13.64 -2.35
CA ASN A 173 -1.93 14.47 -2.73
C ASN A 173 -1.54 15.63 -3.66
N VAL A 174 -0.55 15.41 -4.53
CA VAL A 174 -0.18 16.35 -5.60
C VAL A 174 -0.39 15.71 -6.95
N LEU A 175 -0.94 16.48 -7.88
CA LEU A 175 -1.02 16.10 -9.29
C LEU A 175 0.28 16.47 -10.00
N THR A 176 0.83 15.54 -10.77
CA THR A 176 1.90 15.84 -11.72
C THR A 176 1.37 16.71 -12.85
N GLU A 177 2.26 17.39 -13.58
CA GLU A 177 1.86 18.17 -14.76
C GLU A 177 1.19 17.29 -15.83
N GLN A 178 1.64 16.04 -15.96
CA GLN A 178 1.02 15.05 -16.85
C GLN A 178 -0.39 14.67 -16.38
N GLU A 179 -0.58 14.48 -15.07
CA GLU A 179 -1.90 14.19 -14.51
C GLU A 179 -2.86 15.37 -14.72
N LYS A 180 -2.42 16.60 -14.48
CA LYS A 180 -3.20 17.81 -14.75
C LYS A 180 -3.58 17.90 -16.23
N ALA A 181 -2.60 17.75 -17.14
CA ALA A 181 -2.83 17.78 -18.58
C ALA A 181 -3.77 16.67 -19.05
N ALA A 182 -3.72 15.51 -18.40
CA ALA A 182 -4.60 14.39 -18.68
C ALA A 182 -6.00 14.55 -18.06
N GLY A 183 -6.29 15.61 -17.30
CA GLY A 183 -7.61 15.91 -16.75
C GLY A 183 -7.89 15.28 -15.37
N TRP A 184 -6.84 14.85 -14.65
CA TRP A 184 -6.99 14.38 -13.27
C TRP A 184 -7.28 15.55 -12.33
N ARG A 185 -8.08 15.28 -11.30
CA ARG A 185 -8.34 16.16 -10.16
C ARG A 185 -8.14 15.42 -8.85
N LEU A 186 -7.77 16.14 -7.80
CA LEU A 186 -7.73 15.59 -6.45
C LEU A 186 -9.15 15.45 -5.90
N LEU A 187 -9.42 14.34 -5.23
CA LEU A 187 -10.55 14.18 -4.32
C LEU A 187 -10.17 14.49 -2.87
N PHE A 188 -8.88 14.65 -2.59
CA PHE A 188 -8.34 15.01 -1.29
C PHE A 188 -7.04 15.78 -1.49
N ASP A 189 -6.94 16.93 -0.85
CA ASP A 189 -5.81 17.86 -0.94
C ASP A 189 -4.69 17.54 0.06
N GLY A 190 -4.92 16.63 1.02
CA GLY A 190 -4.00 16.32 2.10
C GLY A 190 -4.18 17.16 3.37
N VAL A 191 -5.09 18.13 3.37
CA VAL A 191 -5.23 19.15 4.41
C VAL A 191 -6.66 19.20 4.95
N THR A 192 -7.66 19.11 4.09
CA THR A 192 -9.08 19.27 4.43
C THR A 192 -9.91 18.06 3.99
N ALA A 193 -11.10 17.92 4.57
CA ALA A 193 -12.13 16.99 4.07
C ALA A 193 -13.05 17.65 3.02
N GLU A 194 -12.63 18.76 2.41
CA GLU A 194 -13.43 19.43 1.40
C GLU A 194 -13.76 18.48 0.24
N GLY A 195 -14.98 18.60 -0.28
CA GLY A 195 -15.48 17.70 -1.32
C GLY A 195 -15.96 16.35 -0.81
N TRP A 196 -16.04 16.12 0.51
CA TRP A 196 -16.67 14.95 1.13
C TRP A 196 -17.89 15.33 1.96
N ASN A 197 -18.89 14.46 1.94
CA ASN A 197 -20.10 14.51 2.74
C ASN A 197 -20.20 13.29 3.65
N SER A 198 -20.82 13.45 4.82
CA SER A 198 -21.14 12.33 5.71
C SER A 198 -22.40 11.61 5.23
N TRP A 199 -22.36 10.28 5.11
CA TRP A 199 -23.53 9.46 4.82
C TRP A 199 -24.63 9.59 5.88
N ARG A 200 -24.23 9.78 7.14
CA ARG A 200 -25.14 9.88 8.29
C ARG A 200 -25.94 11.17 8.28
N THR A 201 -25.28 12.31 8.03
CA THR A 201 -25.93 13.64 8.12
C THR A 201 -26.36 14.18 6.76
N LYS A 202 -25.86 13.60 5.66
CA LYS A 202 -26.03 14.08 4.26
C LYS A 202 -25.50 15.50 4.02
N LYS A 203 -24.64 15.99 4.92
CA LYS A 203 -24.00 17.32 4.85
C LYS A 203 -22.49 17.15 4.64
N SER A 204 -21.80 18.26 4.39
CA SER A 204 -20.35 18.31 4.34
C SER A 204 -19.72 17.63 5.55
N LEU A 205 -18.65 16.88 5.31
CA LEU A 205 -17.97 16.14 6.37
C LEU A 205 -17.30 17.11 7.33
N GLU A 206 -17.81 17.17 8.55
CA GLU A 206 -17.13 17.77 9.67
C GLU A 206 -16.10 16.77 10.21
N LEU A 207 -14.84 17.21 10.30
CA LEU A 207 -13.78 16.38 10.89
C LEU A 207 -14.10 16.05 12.35
N GLY A 208 -13.71 14.85 12.76
CA GLY A 208 -14.00 14.33 14.09
C GLY A 208 -13.38 12.94 14.24
N LYS A 209 -14.15 11.89 13.93
CA LYS A 209 -13.60 10.52 13.83
C LYS A 209 -12.85 10.29 12.51
N TRP A 210 -13.19 11.07 11.50
CA TRP A 210 -12.36 11.30 10.32
C TRP A 210 -11.37 12.42 10.66
N ILE A 211 -10.09 12.15 10.51
CA ILE A 211 -8.98 13.01 10.89
C ILE A 211 -8.08 13.18 9.67
N VAL A 212 -7.60 14.41 9.45
CA VAL A 212 -6.54 14.68 8.48
C VAL A 212 -5.24 14.95 9.24
N ALA A 213 -4.21 14.16 8.97
CA ALA A 213 -2.87 14.35 9.51
C ALA A 213 -1.84 13.88 8.48
N ASP A 214 -0.74 14.62 8.34
CA ASP A 214 0.39 14.27 7.47
C ASP A 214 0.01 13.90 6.03
N GLY A 215 -0.97 14.60 5.44
CA GLY A 215 -1.44 14.30 4.09
C GLY A 215 -2.28 13.01 3.99
N VAL A 216 -2.86 12.53 5.09
CA VAL A 216 -3.64 11.29 5.13
C VAL A 216 -5.00 11.54 5.77
N LEU A 217 -6.06 11.12 5.09
CA LEU A 217 -7.41 11.07 5.64
C LEU A 217 -7.61 9.73 6.35
N THR A 218 -7.79 9.75 7.66
CA THR A 218 -7.93 8.53 8.49
C THR A 218 -9.25 8.53 9.23
N LEU A 219 -9.99 7.43 9.12
CA LEU A 219 -11.04 7.08 10.05
C LEU A 219 -10.43 6.23 11.17
N GLU A 220 -10.61 6.63 12.42
CA GLU A 220 -10.22 5.79 13.57
C GLU A 220 -11.22 4.65 13.81
N LYS A 221 -12.51 4.98 13.95
CA LYS A 221 -13.69 4.09 13.96
C LYS A 221 -14.96 4.89 14.27
N GLY A 222 -16.12 4.45 13.80
CA GLY A 222 -17.43 4.96 14.23
C GLY A 222 -17.76 6.38 13.73
N GLY A 223 -17.08 6.86 12.69
CA GLY A 223 -17.35 8.14 12.03
C GLY A 223 -18.51 8.11 11.04
N GLY A 224 -18.96 6.90 10.66
CA GLY A 224 -19.89 6.66 9.57
C GLY A 224 -19.23 6.79 8.20
N ASP A 225 -19.89 6.20 7.20
CA ASP A 225 -19.46 6.26 5.81
C ASP A 225 -19.44 7.72 5.30
N ILE A 226 -18.57 7.98 4.34
CA ILE A 226 -18.48 9.28 3.66
C ILE A 226 -18.58 9.08 2.15
N TYR A 227 -18.99 10.12 1.44
CA TYR A 227 -19.10 10.10 -0.02
C TYR A 227 -18.69 11.43 -0.63
N THR A 228 -18.22 11.42 -1.87
CA THR A 228 -17.83 12.64 -2.59
C THR A 228 -19.00 13.61 -2.70
N ALA A 229 -18.75 14.93 -2.74
CA ALA A 229 -19.80 15.92 -2.95
C ALA A 229 -20.29 15.95 -4.41
N THR A 230 -19.44 15.54 -5.35
CA THR A 230 -19.75 15.46 -6.79
C THR A 230 -20.02 14.00 -7.19
N PRO A 231 -21.07 13.73 -8.00
CA PRO A 231 -21.29 12.41 -8.61
C PRO A 231 -20.46 12.22 -9.89
N PHE A 232 -20.24 10.96 -10.25
CA PHE A 232 -19.46 10.53 -11.41
C PHE A 232 -20.18 9.38 -12.12
N GLU A 233 -20.23 9.45 -13.45
CA GLU A 233 -20.70 8.35 -14.30
C GLU A 233 -19.52 7.62 -14.93
N ASN A 234 -18.80 8.33 -15.81
CA ASN A 234 -17.63 7.83 -16.53
C ASN A 234 -16.37 8.39 -15.88
N PHE A 235 -15.55 7.53 -15.30
CA PHE A 235 -14.39 7.98 -14.54
C PHE A 235 -13.26 6.94 -14.47
N GLU A 236 -12.08 7.44 -14.16
CA GLU A 236 -10.96 6.67 -13.65
C GLU A 236 -10.58 7.22 -12.27
N LEU A 237 -10.70 6.40 -11.24
CA LEU A 237 -10.36 6.69 -9.85
C LEU A 237 -9.05 5.97 -9.52
N VAL A 238 -8.14 6.67 -8.85
CA VAL A 238 -6.96 6.09 -8.20
C VAL A 238 -6.92 6.55 -6.76
N LEU A 239 -6.63 5.65 -5.84
CA LEU A 239 -6.37 5.99 -4.44
C LEU A 239 -5.43 4.98 -3.80
N GLU A 240 -4.85 5.34 -2.67
CA GLU A 240 -4.14 4.42 -1.79
C GLU A 240 -4.88 4.27 -0.47
N TRP A 241 -4.87 3.06 0.09
CA TRP A 241 -5.45 2.75 1.39
C TRP A 241 -4.52 1.91 2.26
N LYS A 242 -4.68 2.05 3.57
CA LYS A 242 -4.08 1.19 4.61
C LYS A 242 -5.10 0.99 5.72
N THR A 243 -5.21 -0.20 6.30
CA THR A 243 -6.25 -0.50 7.29
C THR A 243 -5.76 -1.43 8.39
N THR A 244 -6.44 -1.41 9.53
CA THR A 244 -6.32 -2.44 10.57
C THR A 244 -7.38 -3.54 10.44
N GLY A 245 -8.37 -3.39 9.55
CA GLY A 245 -9.46 -4.35 9.32
C GLY A 245 -10.40 -3.94 8.18
N ASN A 246 -11.69 -4.25 8.31
CA ASN A 246 -12.68 -4.10 7.24
C ASN A 246 -13.02 -2.62 6.93
N SER A 247 -13.19 -2.31 5.64
CA SER A 247 -13.70 -1.07 5.06
C SER A 247 -14.07 -1.36 3.59
N GLY A 248 -14.33 -0.34 2.78
CA GLY A 248 -14.64 -0.52 1.37
C GLY A 248 -14.69 0.78 0.59
N ILE A 249 -14.52 0.65 -0.73
CA ILE A 249 -14.67 1.74 -1.70
C ILE A 249 -15.96 1.48 -2.46
N LEU A 250 -16.95 2.33 -2.24
CA LEU A 250 -18.25 2.21 -2.88
C LEU A 250 -18.32 3.09 -4.14
N ILE A 251 -19.02 2.61 -5.15
CA ILE A 251 -19.25 3.35 -6.40
C ILE A 251 -20.75 3.43 -6.68
N ARG A 252 -21.16 4.43 -7.48
CA ARG A 252 -22.58 4.64 -7.84
C ARG A 252 -23.47 4.86 -6.61
N VAL A 253 -22.93 5.48 -5.55
CA VAL A 253 -23.69 5.80 -4.33
C VAL A 253 -24.78 6.81 -4.65
N ASP A 254 -26.01 6.55 -4.20
CA ASP A 254 -27.12 7.50 -4.19
C ASP A 254 -27.37 8.05 -2.77
N PRO A 255 -27.06 9.33 -2.51
CA PRO A 255 -27.30 9.97 -1.21
C PRO A 255 -28.77 9.99 -0.77
N LYS A 256 -29.71 9.85 -1.71
CA LYS A 256 -31.16 9.82 -1.44
C LYS A 256 -31.62 8.47 -0.89
N ALA A 257 -30.81 7.42 -1.05
CA ALA A 257 -31.16 6.10 -0.54
C ALA A 257 -31.15 6.07 1.00
N GLY A 258 -32.13 5.35 1.55
CA GLY A 258 -32.23 5.07 2.99
C GLY A 258 -31.36 3.90 3.43
N GLY A 259 -31.11 3.83 4.74
CA GLY A 259 -30.35 2.73 5.35
C GLY A 259 -28.84 2.82 5.15
N ALA A 260 -28.16 1.68 5.17
CA ALA A 260 -26.72 1.59 4.98
C ALA A 260 -26.31 1.90 3.53
N ILE A 261 -25.16 2.57 3.34
CA ILE A 261 -24.66 3.01 2.03
C ILE A 261 -24.53 1.86 1.02
N TYR A 262 -24.13 0.68 1.49
CA TYR A 262 -23.93 -0.51 0.67
C TYR A 262 -25.24 -1.12 0.15
N ASN A 263 -26.42 -0.68 0.65
CA ASN A 263 -27.69 -1.21 0.17
C ASN A 263 -27.96 -0.86 -1.31
N VAL A 264 -27.30 0.18 -1.83
CA VAL A 264 -27.52 0.67 -3.20
C VAL A 264 -26.26 0.68 -4.07
N ALA A 265 -25.08 0.52 -3.47
CA ALA A 265 -23.80 0.79 -4.13
C ALA A 265 -22.93 -0.47 -4.18
N PRO A 266 -22.43 -0.87 -5.36
CA PRO A 266 -21.35 -1.85 -5.46
C PRO A 266 -20.10 -1.39 -4.69
N GLU A 267 -19.38 -2.35 -4.12
CA GLU A 267 -18.29 -2.10 -3.18
C GLU A 267 -17.06 -2.92 -3.57
N MET A 268 -15.91 -2.25 -3.74
CA MET A 268 -14.62 -2.93 -3.74
C MET A 268 -14.15 -3.12 -2.30
N GLN A 269 -14.00 -4.38 -1.89
CA GLN A 269 -13.71 -4.75 -0.50
C GLN A 269 -12.32 -4.28 -0.04
N ILE A 270 -12.23 -3.73 1.16
CA ILE A 270 -10.96 -3.46 1.84
C ILE A 270 -10.90 -4.30 3.12
N ASP A 271 -9.90 -5.16 3.23
CA ASP A 271 -9.57 -5.88 4.47
C ASP A 271 -8.06 -6.19 4.47
N ARG A 272 -7.61 -6.95 5.46
CA ARG A 272 -6.25 -7.49 5.57
C ARG A 272 -6.15 -8.93 5.07
N THR A 273 -7.29 -9.55 4.75
CA THR A 273 -7.36 -10.94 4.31
C THR A 273 -6.89 -11.07 2.87
N VAL A 274 -5.91 -11.94 2.66
CA VAL A 274 -5.48 -12.39 1.33
C VAL A 274 -6.36 -13.56 0.95
N GLY A 275 -6.97 -13.51 -0.24
CA GLY A 275 -7.82 -14.57 -0.75
C GLY A 275 -8.31 -14.26 -2.16
N ASP A 276 -9.03 -15.23 -2.72
CA ASP A 276 -9.58 -15.23 -4.07
C ASP A 276 -11.12 -15.34 -4.07
N LYS A 277 -11.75 -15.25 -2.90
CA LYS A 277 -13.22 -15.25 -2.78
C LYS A 277 -13.81 -13.90 -3.17
N ASP A 278 -15.09 -13.89 -3.50
CA ASP A 278 -15.92 -12.69 -3.72
C ASP A 278 -16.10 -11.79 -2.48
N THR A 279 -15.65 -12.25 -1.33
CA THR A 279 -15.59 -11.50 -0.06
C THR A 279 -14.17 -11.11 0.35
N SER A 280 -13.16 -11.50 -0.43
CA SER A 280 -11.75 -11.16 -0.15
C SER A 280 -11.46 -9.71 -0.50
N THR A 281 -10.42 -9.14 0.11
CA THR A 281 -9.91 -7.80 -0.24
C THR A 281 -9.76 -7.66 -1.75
N GLY A 282 -10.26 -6.56 -2.31
CA GLY A 282 -10.22 -6.27 -3.74
C GLY A 282 -11.38 -6.83 -4.56
N ALA A 283 -12.14 -7.81 -4.05
CA ALA A 283 -13.34 -8.34 -4.71
C ALA A 283 -14.40 -7.25 -4.89
N LEU A 284 -15.29 -7.41 -5.89
CA LEU A 284 -16.55 -6.66 -5.89
C LEU A 284 -17.49 -7.42 -4.97
N TYR A 285 -17.69 -6.90 -3.76
CA TYR A 285 -18.15 -7.66 -2.61
C TYR A 285 -19.40 -8.50 -2.92
N ASP A 286 -19.26 -9.82 -2.81
CA ASP A 286 -20.32 -10.83 -3.03
C ASP A 286 -20.86 -10.89 -4.48
N ILE A 287 -20.08 -10.41 -5.47
CA ILE A 287 -20.45 -10.40 -6.89
C ILE A 287 -19.32 -10.93 -7.78
N TYR A 288 -18.14 -10.32 -7.71
CA TYR A 288 -16.96 -10.71 -8.51
C TYR A 288 -15.77 -11.03 -7.59
N PRO A 289 -15.28 -12.28 -7.61
CA PRO A 289 -14.04 -12.63 -6.91
C PRO A 289 -12.84 -11.94 -7.53
N VAL A 290 -11.74 -11.89 -6.77
CA VAL A 290 -10.47 -11.45 -7.33
C VAL A 290 -9.95 -12.51 -8.29
N GLY A 291 -9.88 -12.18 -9.59
CA GLY A 291 -9.25 -13.02 -10.59
C GLY A 291 -7.73 -12.97 -10.50
N GLY A 292 -7.08 -14.14 -10.55
CA GLY A 292 -5.63 -14.26 -10.48
C GLY A 292 -5.06 -14.12 -9.06
N LYS A 293 -3.73 -13.94 -8.94
CA LYS A 293 -3.09 -13.72 -7.63
C LYS A 293 -3.29 -12.27 -7.20
N ASN A 294 -4.23 -12.02 -6.28
CA ASN A 294 -4.27 -10.74 -5.59
C ASN A 294 -3.09 -10.63 -4.64
N VAL A 295 -2.26 -9.61 -4.80
CA VAL A 295 -1.20 -9.31 -3.84
C VAL A 295 -1.61 -8.05 -3.11
N ILE A 296 -2.01 -8.20 -1.84
CA ILE A 296 -2.18 -7.07 -0.93
C ILE A 296 -0.98 -6.98 0.01
N ARG A 297 -0.83 -5.81 0.61
CA ARG A 297 0.13 -5.50 1.68
C ARG A 297 -0.70 -5.31 2.97
N PRO A 298 -0.96 -6.35 3.77
CA PRO A 298 -1.89 -6.27 4.91
C PRO A 298 -1.51 -5.21 5.96
N ASP A 299 -0.22 -4.91 6.10
CA ASP A 299 0.30 -3.91 7.04
C ASP A 299 0.81 -2.63 6.35
N GLY A 300 0.63 -2.54 5.04
CA GLY A 300 1.19 -1.47 4.22
C GLY A 300 0.13 -0.72 3.41
N TRP A 301 0.61 0.26 2.65
CA TRP A 301 -0.22 0.96 1.67
C TRP A 301 -0.50 0.08 0.46
N ASN A 302 -1.75 0.07 0.04
CA ASN A 302 -2.24 -0.63 -1.15
C ASN A 302 -2.79 0.42 -2.11
N SER A 303 -2.52 0.27 -3.40
CA SER A 303 -3.11 1.14 -4.42
C SER A 303 -4.30 0.45 -5.08
N VAL A 304 -5.32 1.24 -5.39
CA VAL A 304 -6.50 0.82 -6.13
C VAL A 304 -6.66 1.72 -7.34
N ARG A 305 -7.07 1.12 -8.46
CA ARG A 305 -7.60 1.84 -9.61
C ARG A 305 -8.97 1.27 -9.95
N ILE A 306 -9.95 2.14 -10.17
CA ILE A 306 -11.29 1.76 -10.64
C ILE A 306 -11.59 2.59 -11.88
N ARG A 307 -11.86 1.93 -13.00
CA ARG A 307 -12.31 2.58 -14.23
C ARG A 307 -13.75 2.16 -14.51
N MET A 308 -14.64 3.13 -14.70
CA MET A 308 -16.04 2.94 -15.06
C MET A 308 -16.32 3.72 -16.33
N VAL A 309 -16.76 3.06 -17.39
CA VAL A 309 -17.20 3.74 -18.64
C VAL A 309 -18.46 3.07 -19.16
N ASN A 310 -19.57 3.80 -19.27
CA ASN A 310 -20.87 3.33 -19.73
C ASN A 310 -21.31 2.03 -19.01
N GLY A 311 -21.10 1.94 -17.69
CA GLY A 311 -21.41 0.75 -16.89
C GLY A 311 -20.41 -0.41 -17.01
N GLU A 312 -19.31 -0.25 -17.76
CA GLU A 312 -18.19 -1.19 -17.78
C GLU A 312 -17.19 -0.84 -16.69
N GLY A 313 -17.15 -1.67 -15.66
CA GLY A 313 -16.21 -1.54 -14.55
C GLY A 313 -14.99 -2.43 -14.77
N THR A 314 -13.80 -1.88 -14.55
CA THR A 314 -12.58 -2.69 -14.37
C THR A 314 -11.84 -2.18 -13.15
N HIS A 315 -11.39 -3.10 -12.31
CA HIS A 315 -10.74 -2.80 -11.05
C HIS A 315 -9.33 -3.38 -11.04
N TRP A 316 -8.42 -2.65 -10.41
CA TRP A 316 -7.05 -3.08 -10.20
C TRP A 316 -6.66 -2.88 -8.73
N SER A 317 -5.92 -3.84 -8.20
CA SER A 317 -5.31 -3.81 -6.86
C SER A 317 -3.80 -3.94 -7.03
N ASN A 318 -3.03 -2.99 -6.49
CA ASN A 318 -1.57 -2.94 -6.58
C ASN A 318 -1.02 -3.14 -8.01
N GLY A 319 -1.70 -2.57 -9.00
CA GLY A 319 -1.33 -2.66 -10.42
C GLY A 319 -1.81 -3.94 -11.14
N HIS A 320 -2.36 -4.91 -10.42
CA HIS A 320 -2.91 -6.14 -10.99
C HIS A 320 -4.41 -5.98 -11.25
N LYS A 321 -4.85 -6.28 -12.48
CA LYS A 321 -6.28 -6.31 -12.80
C LYS A 321 -6.93 -7.45 -12.02
N VAL A 322 -7.97 -7.14 -11.24
CA VAL A 322 -8.68 -8.13 -10.43
C VAL A 322 -9.91 -8.69 -11.16
N TYR A 323 -10.69 -7.84 -11.83
CA TYR A 323 -11.84 -8.26 -12.64
C TYR A 323 -12.31 -7.12 -13.56
N SER A 324 -13.18 -7.47 -14.49
CA SER A 324 -13.97 -6.55 -15.31
C SER A 324 -15.40 -7.05 -15.42
N TYR A 325 -16.37 -6.15 -15.51
CA TYR A 325 -17.79 -6.47 -15.61
C TYR A 325 -18.56 -5.41 -16.39
N LYS A 326 -19.75 -5.77 -16.86
CA LYS A 326 -20.74 -4.86 -17.45
C LYS A 326 -22.01 -4.92 -16.62
N ILE A 327 -22.39 -3.81 -15.99
CA ILE A 327 -23.65 -3.73 -15.25
C ILE A 327 -24.83 -3.96 -16.21
N GLY A 328 -25.75 -4.84 -15.81
CA GLY A 328 -26.92 -5.22 -16.61
C GLY A 328 -26.66 -6.31 -17.66
N SER A 329 -25.41 -6.77 -17.83
CA SER A 329 -25.14 -7.95 -18.66
C SER A 329 -25.68 -9.24 -18.05
N ASP A 330 -25.78 -10.30 -18.84
CA ASP A 330 -26.25 -11.62 -18.38
C ASP A 330 -25.39 -12.17 -17.22
N ASP A 331 -24.06 -12.03 -17.30
CA ASP A 331 -23.16 -12.44 -16.22
C ASP A 331 -23.39 -11.62 -14.94
N TRP A 332 -23.54 -10.29 -15.06
CA TRP A 332 -23.86 -9.42 -13.94
C TRP A 332 -25.19 -9.82 -13.28
N ASN A 333 -26.26 -9.94 -14.07
CA ASN A 333 -27.59 -10.26 -13.56
C ASN A 333 -27.62 -11.63 -12.88
N LYS A 334 -26.92 -12.63 -13.46
CA LYS A 334 -26.76 -13.95 -12.85
C LYS A 334 -26.02 -13.88 -11.51
N ARG A 335 -24.96 -13.08 -11.40
CA ARG A 335 -24.22 -12.91 -10.14
C ARG A 335 -25.05 -12.20 -9.09
N ILE A 336 -25.75 -11.13 -9.46
CA ILE A 336 -26.66 -10.43 -8.55
C ILE A 336 -27.74 -11.37 -8.01
N ALA A 337 -28.36 -12.18 -8.87
CA ALA A 337 -29.38 -13.15 -8.46
C ALA A 337 -28.85 -14.19 -7.43
N ASN A 338 -27.56 -14.53 -7.49
CA ASN A 338 -26.90 -15.46 -6.58
C ASN A 338 -26.25 -14.79 -5.35
N SER A 339 -26.26 -13.46 -5.28
CA SER A 339 -25.64 -12.69 -4.19
C SER A 339 -26.64 -12.36 -3.07
N LYS A 340 -26.14 -11.76 -1.99
CA LYS A 340 -26.93 -11.12 -0.94
C LYS A 340 -27.71 -9.89 -1.45
N TRP A 341 -27.38 -9.40 -2.64
CA TRP A 341 -27.98 -8.21 -3.26
C TRP A 341 -29.25 -8.50 -4.08
N ARG A 342 -29.59 -9.77 -4.34
CA ARG A 342 -30.71 -10.19 -5.21
C ARG A 342 -32.07 -9.52 -4.94
N ASN A 343 -32.32 -9.11 -3.69
CA ASN A 343 -33.58 -8.48 -3.27
C ASN A 343 -33.41 -6.99 -2.88
N LYS A 344 -32.26 -6.38 -3.20
CA LYS A 344 -31.98 -4.98 -2.87
C LYS A 344 -32.42 -4.08 -4.01
N LYS A 345 -33.60 -3.47 -3.83
CA LYS A 345 -34.12 -2.45 -4.74
C LYS A 345 -33.15 -1.26 -4.81
N GLY A 346 -32.83 -0.79 -6.02
CA GLY A 346 -31.90 0.34 -6.21
C GLY A 346 -30.43 -0.05 -6.25
N PHE A 347 -30.08 -1.32 -6.05
CA PHE A 347 -28.68 -1.75 -6.05
C PHE A 347 -28.05 -1.61 -7.44
N ALA A 348 -27.00 -0.79 -7.52
CA ALA A 348 -26.27 -0.46 -8.74
C ALA A 348 -27.11 0.20 -9.85
N GLU A 349 -28.27 0.82 -9.52
CA GLU A 349 -29.14 1.47 -10.51
C GLU A 349 -28.68 2.90 -10.83
N THR A 350 -28.00 3.59 -9.91
CA THR A 350 -27.61 5.02 -10.03
C THR A 350 -26.48 5.25 -11.02
N VAL A 351 -26.76 5.68 -12.25
CA VAL A 351 -25.75 5.84 -13.33
C VAL A 351 -24.64 6.83 -12.96
N ALA A 352 -24.97 8.10 -12.74
CA ALA A 352 -24.05 9.08 -12.19
C ALA A 352 -24.20 9.11 -10.66
N GLY A 353 -23.26 8.52 -9.95
CA GLY A 353 -23.32 8.40 -8.48
C GLY A 353 -22.02 8.76 -7.80
N HIS A 354 -22.05 8.83 -6.47
CA HIS A 354 -20.92 9.28 -5.69
C HIS A 354 -19.93 8.14 -5.43
N ILE A 355 -18.67 8.49 -5.14
CA ILE A 355 -17.68 7.55 -4.61
C ILE A 355 -17.79 7.57 -3.09
N GLY A 356 -17.90 6.42 -2.45
CA GLY A 356 -18.03 6.27 -1.01
C GLY A 356 -16.82 5.58 -0.36
N LEU A 357 -16.55 5.91 0.90
CA LEU A 357 -15.57 5.23 1.75
C LEU A 357 -16.28 4.74 3.02
N GLN A 358 -16.14 3.45 3.32
CA GLN A 358 -16.93 2.78 4.35
C GLN A 358 -16.30 2.86 5.75
N ASP A 359 -17.13 3.12 6.76
CA ASP A 359 -16.83 2.82 8.15
C ASP A 359 -17.36 1.44 8.52
N HIS A 360 -16.47 0.49 8.76
CA HIS A 360 -16.83 -0.86 9.20
C HIS A 360 -16.13 -1.26 10.51
N GLY A 361 -15.93 -0.27 11.39
CA GLY A 361 -15.45 -0.50 12.76
C GLY A 361 -13.93 -0.69 12.91
N ALA A 362 -13.17 -0.60 11.82
CA ALA A 362 -11.71 -0.62 11.83
C ALA A 362 -11.13 0.75 11.47
N LYS A 363 -9.86 0.96 11.86
CA LYS A 363 -9.09 2.11 11.43
C LYS A 363 -8.71 1.93 9.96
N VAL A 364 -9.00 2.92 9.14
CA VAL A 364 -8.65 2.95 7.72
C VAL A 364 -8.13 4.33 7.33
N SER A 365 -7.07 4.36 6.53
CA SER A 365 -6.37 5.55 6.08
C SER A 365 -6.34 5.59 4.56
N PHE A 366 -6.56 6.76 3.98
CA PHE A 366 -6.58 7.02 2.55
C PHE A 366 -5.67 8.20 2.17
N ARG A 367 -5.00 8.09 1.03
CA ARG A 367 -4.18 9.17 0.45
C ARG A 367 -4.13 9.06 -1.08
N ASN A 368 -3.60 10.08 -1.74
CA ASN A 368 -3.44 10.11 -3.20
C ASN A 368 -4.76 9.82 -3.94
N MET A 369 -5.88 10.31 -3.41
CA MET A 369 -7.20 10.13 -3.99
C MET A 369 -7.35 11.09 -5.18
N LYS A 370 -7.33 10.52 -6.38
CA LYS A 370 -7.37 11.24 -7.66
C LYS A 370 -8.47 10.66 -8.52
N ILE A 371 -9.15 11.50 -9.27
CA ILE A 371 -10.15 11.05 -10.23
C ILE A 371 -10.03 11.84 -11.53
N ARG A 372 -10.31 11.18 -12.65
CA ARG A 372 -10.46 11.81 -13.95
C ARG A 372 -11.81 11.43 -14.53
N VAL A 373 -12.54 12.43 -15.02
CA VAL A 373 -13.78 12.20 -15.77
C VAL A 373 -13.41 11.75 -17.18
N LEU A 374 -14.06 10.68 -17.65
CA LEU A 374 -13.85 10.12 -18.98
C LEU A 374 -15.03 10.43 -19.89
N LYS A 375 -14.79 10.49 -21.20
CA LYS A 375 -15.84 10.56 -22.21
C LYS A 375 -16.30 9.15 -22.57
N SER A 376 -17.54 9.00 -23.03
CA SER A 376 -18.13 7.70 -23.40
C SER A 376 -17.38 6.95 -24.51
N GLY A 377 -16.48 7.61 -25.25
CA GLY A 377 -15.64 7.00 -26.29
C GLY A 377 -14.19 6.69 -25.85
N ASP A 378 -13.81 7.01 -24.61
CA ASP A 378 -12.47 6.71 -24.12
C ASP A 378 -12.33 5.20 -23.93
N LYS A 379 -11.40 4.57 -24.67
CA LYS A 379 -11.10 3.13 -24.57
C LYS A 379 -10.17 2.80 -23.42
#